data_AF-A0A968CCL2-F1
#
_entry.id   AF-A0A968CCL2-F1
#
_cell.length_a   1.000
_cell.length_b   1.000
_cell.length_c   1.000
_cell.angle_alpha   90.00
_cell.angle_beta   90.00
_cell.angle_gamma   90.00
#
_symmetry.space_group_name_H-M   'P 1'
#
loop_
_entity.id
_entity.type
_entity.pdbx_description
1 polymer ?
#
loop_
_entity_poly.entity_id
_entity_poly.type
_entity_poly.pdbx_seq_one_letter_code
_entity_poly.pdbx_strand_id
1 'polypeptide(L)'
;TDTLSTHALMRPAVLLLQRWGLTDRLDEERTPRIGKTAFVYGEGQKNETVEVDIKPRNGVEALYAPRRTVLDRILVEAARDEGADVRHGVQMVDLLRADSGKVSGVRLRDES
;
A
#
# COMPACT_ATOMS: atom_id res chain seq x y z
N THR A 1 -0.72 13.64 -11.77
CA THR A 1 -0.95 14.59 -10.65
C THR A 1 -0.65 13.87 -9.35
N ASP A 2 0.03 14.53 -8.41
CA ASP A 2 0.25 14.02 -7.04
C ASP A 2 -1.04 14.21 -6.24
N THR A 3 -2.03 13.36 -6.51
CA THR A 3 -3.31 13.39 -5.79
C THR A 3 -3.06 12.93 -4.36
N LEU A 4 -3.40 13.78 -3.38
CA LEU A 4 -3.41 13.44 -1.95
C LEU A 4 -4.25 12.17 -1.74
N SER A 5 -3.58 11.02 -1.73
CA SER A 5 -4.19 9.76 -1.31
C SER A 5 -4.16 9.71 0.22
N THR A 6 -5.09 9.00 0.84
CA THR A 6 -5.15 8.82 2.30
C THR A 6 -3.85 8.17 2.81
N HIS A 7 -2.91 9.00 3.28
CA HIS A 7 -1.49 8.66 3.35
C HIS A 7 -1.16 7.58 4.39
N ALA A 8 -1.93 7.44 5.47
CA ALA A 8 -1.56 6.59 6.60
C ALA A 8 -1.96 5.12 6.40
N LEU A 9 -0.96 4.25 6.32
CA LEU A 9 -1.11 2.80 6.44
C LEU A 9 -1.38 2.42 7.90
N MET A 10 -2.60 1.96 8.18
CA MET A 10 -2.96 1.47 9.50
C MET A 10 -2.22 0.17 9.84
N ARG A 11 -2.17 -0.17 11.14
CA ARG A 11 -1.36 -1.28 11.67
C ARG A 11 -1.47 -2.59 10.88
N PRO A 12 -2.65 -3.06 10.41
CA PRO A 12 -2.74 -4.28 9.61
C PRO A 12 -1.91 -4.25 8.32
N ALA A 13 -1.83 -3.10 7.65
CA ALA A 13 -1.00 -2.93 6.46
C ALA A 13 0.50 -2.96 6.81
N VAL A 14 0.90 -2.31 7.91
CA VAL A 14 2.30 -2.37 8.39
C VAL A 14 2.71 -3.80 8.74
N LEU A 15 1.82 -4.56 9.39
CA LEU A 15 2.05 -5.97 9.70
C LEU A 15 2.21 -6.84 8.43
N LEU A 16 1.52 -6.52 7.34
CA LEU A 16 1.70 -7.21 6.05
C LEU A 16 3.08 -6.90 5.46
N LEU A 17 3.46 -5.62 5.43
CA LEU A 17 4.76 -5.19 4.93
C LEU A 17 5.92 -5.80 5.73
N GLN A 18 5.78 -5.89 7.05
CA GLN A 18 6.78 -6.54 7.89
C GLN A 18 6.89 -8.04 7.59
N ARG A 19 5.77 -8.74 7.36
CA ARG A 19 5.80 -10.16 6.95
C ARG A 19 6.45 -10.37 5.59
N TRP A 20 6.35 -9.40 4.69
CA TRP A 20 7.03 -9.41 3.40
C TRP A 20 8.47 -8.88 3.46
N GLY A 21 8.96 -8.44 4.62
CA GLY A 21 10.31 -7.89 4.76
C GLY A 21 10.52 -6.53 4.08
N LEU A 22 9.45 -5.73 3.91
CA LEU A 22 9.47 -4.49 3.11
C LEU A 22 9.53 -3.20 3.92
N THR A 23 9.46 -3.27 5.25
CA THR A 23 9.50 -2.07 6.10
C THR A 23 10.81 -1.31 5.99
N ASP A 24 11.93 -2.03 5.86
CA ASP A 24 13.26 -1.42 5.78
C ASP A 24 13.42 -0.61 4.48
N ARG A 25 12.90 -1.13 3.36
CA ARG A 25 12.85 -0.40 2.08
C ARG A 25 12.05 0.90 2.18
N LEU A 26 10.99 0.95 3.01
CA LEU A 26 10.22 2.17 3.24
C LEU A 26 10.98 3.20 4.09
N ASP A 27 11.75 2.74 5.07
CA ASP A 27 12.61 3.61 5.87
C ASP A 27 13.75 4.21 5.03
N GLU A 28 14.36 3.42 4.14
CA GLU A 28 15.38 3.90 3.18
C GLU A 28 14.85 5.02 2.27
N GLU A 29 13.60 4.92 1.84
CA GLU A 29 12.89 5.94 1.06
C GLU A 29 12.39 7.13 1.90
N ARG A 30 12.80 7.20 3.18
CA ARG A 30 12.44 8.28 4.12
C ARG A 30 10.93 8.42 4.31
N THR A 31 10.21 7.30 4.29
CA THR A 31 8.77 7.31 4.57
C THR A 31 8.52 7.80 6.00
N PRO A 32 7.64 8.80 6.21
CA PRO A 32 7.32 9.27 7.56
C PRO A 32 6.70 8.16 8.41
N ARG A 33 7.23 7.99 9.62
CA ARG A 33 6.63 7.18 10.68
C ARG A 33 5.66 8.02 11.50
N ILE A 34 4.46 7.50 11.74
CA ILE A 34 3.41 8.14 12.53
C ILE A 34 3.38 7.47 13.91
N GLY A 35 3.90 8.18 14.91
CA GLY A 35 3.87 7.76 16.32
C GLY A 35 2.63 8.24 17.08
N LYS A 36 1.86 9.18 16.53
CA LYS A 36 0.69 9.79 17.17
C LYS A 36 -0.34 10.21 16.14
N THR A 37 -1.62 10.12 16.49
CA THR A 37 -2.74 10.63 15.71
C THR A 37 -3.51 11.67 16.53
N ALA A 38 -4.00 12.72 15.90
CA ALA A 38 -4.85 13.73 16.53
C ALA A 38 -6.28 13.65 15.95
N PHE A 39 -7.28 13.63 16.81
CA PHE A 39 -8.70 13.72 16.47
C PHE A 39 -9.20 15.09 16.89
N VAL A 40 -9.81 15.81 15.97
CA VAL A 40 -10.30 17.17 16.21
C VAL A 40 -11.82 17.12 16.24
N TYR A 41 -12.41 17.47 17.39
CA TYR A 41 -13.85 17.47 17.63
C TYR A 41 -14.37 18.90 17.78
N GLY A 42 -15.41 19.25 17.01
CA GLY A 42 -16.07 20.56 17.06
C GLY A 42 -16.06 21.31 15.72
N GLU A 43 -16.70 22.48 15.69
CA GLU A 43 -16.64 23.43 14.57
C GLU A 43 -16.26 24.83 15.09
N GLY A 44 -15.52 25.60 14.29
CA GLY A 44 -15.12 26.97 14.60
C GLY A 44 -14.05 27.08 15.71
N GLN A 45 -14.15 28.08 16.59
CA GLN A 45 -13.17 28.33 17.66
C GLN A 45 -13.26 27.40 18.88
N LYS A 46 -14.21 26.45 18.90
CA LYS A 46 -14.36 25.44 19.96
C LYS A 46 -13.95 24.06 19.46
N ASN A 47 -12.69 23.92 19.05
CA ASN A 47 -12.13 22.62 18.72
C ASN A 47 -11.43 22.00 19.93
N GLU A 48 -11.91 20.84 20.35
CA GLU A 48 -11.17 19.96 21.25
C GLU A 48 -10.29 19.04 20.41
N THR A 49 -8.98 19.02 20.70
CA THR A 49 -8.05 18.09 20.05
C THR A 49 -7.70 16.97 21.02
N VAL A 50 -8.02 15.74 20.65
CA VAL A 50 -7.65 14.53 21.39
C VAL A 50 -6.49 13.86 20.67
N GLU A 51 -5.33 13.84 21.32
CA GLU A 51 -4.16 13.13 20.84
C GLU A 51 -4.15 11.68 21.32
N VAL A 52 -3.82 10.75 20.43
CA VAL A 52 -3.73 9.32 20.70
C VAL A 52 -2.39 8.80 20.22
N ASP A 53 -1.59 8.28 21.15
CA ASP A 53 -0.32 7.64 20.83
C ASP A 53 -0.53 6.29 20.14
N ILE A 54 0.27 6.04 19.09
CA ILE A 54 0.37 4.73 18.48
C ILE A 54 1.24 3.86 19.38
N LYS A 55 0.59 3.07 20.24
CA LYS A 55 1.29 2.16 21.15
C LYS A 55 2.00 1.03 20.37
N PRO A 56 3.24 0.67 20.75
CA PRO A 56 3.93 -0.49 20.20
C PRO A 56 3.12 -1.76 20.41
N ARG A 57 2.86 -2.53 19.35
CA ARG A 57 2.16 -3.81 19.43
C ARG A 57 2.49 -4.68 18.22
N ASN A 58 2.72 -5.98 18.47
CA ASN A 58 3.01 -6.98 17.43
C ASN A 58 4.20 -6.59 16.54
N GLY A 59 5.24 -5.99 17.11
CA GLY A 59 6.42 -5.51 16.36
C GLY A 59 6.21 -4.21 15.58
N VAL A 60 5.01 -3.62 15.60
CA VAL A 60 4.73 -2.33 14.96
C VAL A 60 4.81 -1.22 16.00
N GLU A 61 5.86 -0.41 15.91
CA GLU A 61 6.11 0.75 16.77
C GLU A 61 5.44 2.03 16.27
N ALA A 62 5.22 2.15 14.96
CA ALA A 62 4.61 3.30 14.31
C ALA A 62 3.81 2.88 13.08
N LEU A 63 2.88 3.73 12.65
CA LEU A 63 2.25 3.60 11.33
C LEU A 63 3.14 4.24 10.25
N TYR A 64 2.88 3.98 8.97
CA TYR A 64 3.65 4.57 7.87
C TYR A 64 2.77 5.47 7.01
N ALA A 65 3.35 6.51 6.44
CA ALA A 65 2.68 7.37 5.47
C ALA A 65 3.42 7.50 4.12
N PRO A 66 3.59 6.41 3.35
CA PRO A 66 4.35 6.47 2.11
C PRO A 66 3.57 7.19 1.01
N ARG A 67 4.31 7.84 0.11
CA ARG A 67 3.76 8.23 -1.18
C ARG A 67 3.38 6.97 -1.96
N ARG A 68 2.21 6.96 -2.62
CA ARG A 68 1.76 5.79 -3.41
C ARG A 68 2.75 5.37 -4.47
N THR A 69 3.41 6.32 -5.14
CA THR A 69 4.44 6.02 -6.14
C THR A 69 5.65 5.28 -5.56
N VAL A 70 6.00 5.55 -4.30
CA VAL A 70 7.08 4.84 -3.59
C VAL A 70 6.61 3.46 -3.17
N LEU A 71 5.44 3.36 -2.52
CA LEU A 71 4.89 2.09 -2.06
C LEU A 71 4.65 1.11 -3.21
N ASP A 72 3.99 1.56 -4.27
CA ASP A 72 3.61 0.71 -5.40
C ASP A 72 4.86 0.21 -6.14
N ARG A 73 5.90 1.05 -6.26
CA ARG A 73 7.19 0.64 -6.82
C ARG A 73 7.86 -0.45 -5.97
N ILE A 74 7.98 -0.24 -4.65
CA ILE A 74 8.59 -1.22 -3.74
C ILE A 74 7.86 -2.56 -3.82
N LEU A 75 6.52 -2.55 -3.84
CA LEU A 75 5.72 -3.77 -3.93
C LEU A 75 5.94 -4.51 -5.26
N VAL A 76 6.00 -3.77 -6.38
CA VAL A 76 6.27 -4.35 -7.70
C VAL A 76 7.68 -4.91 -7.79
N GLU A 77 8.68 -4.20 -7.28
CA GLU A 77 10.07 -4.65 -7.23
C GLU A 77 10.19 -5.92 -6.37
N ALA A 78 9.59 -5.94 -5.18
CA ALA A 78 9.58 -7.12 -4.32
C ALA A 78 8.89 -8.33 -4.98
N ALA A 79 7.78 -8.12 -5.70
CA ALA A 79 7.14 -9.20 -6.45
C ALA A 79 8.05 -9.76 -7.54
N ARG A 80 8.80 -8.91 -8.26
CA ARG A 80 9.79 -9.33 -9.26
C ARG A 80 10.95 -10.09 -8.63
N ASP A 81 11.47 -9.62 -7.50
CA ASP A 81 12.56 -10.27 -6.75
C ASP A 81 12.17 -11.70 -6.34
N GLU A 82 10.89 -11.92 -6.00
CA GLU A 82 10.31 -13.23 -5.67
C GLU A 82 9.87 -14.05 -6.91
N GLY A 83 10.24 -13.61 -8.13
CA GLY A 83 10.06 -14.37 -9.37
C GLY A 83 8.76 -14.12 -10.13
N ALA A 84 7.98 -13.09 -9.77
CA ALA A 84 6.81 -12.71 -10.56
C ALA A 84 7.23 -12.04 -11.89
N ASP A 85 6.62 -12.47 -12.99
CA ASP A 85 6.71 -11.78 -14.28
C ASP A 85 5.77 -10.57 -14.30
N VAL A 86 6.32 -9.37 -14.20
CA VAL A 86 5.55 -8.12 -14.15
C VAL A 86 5.67 -7.36 -15.47
N ARG A 87 4.55 -7.25 -16.18
CA ARG A 87 4.38 -6.44 -17.39
C ARG A 87 3.59 -5.15 -17.06
N HIS A 88 4.09 -4.01 -17.55
CA HIS A 88 3.39 -2.72 -17.49
C HIS A 88 2.74 -2.42 -18.85
N GLY A 89 1.79 -1.49 -18.90
CA GLY A 89 1.13 -1.11 -20.16
C GLY A 89 0.22 -2.18 -20.78
N VAL A 90 -0.07 -3.26 -20.04
CA VAL A 90 -0.91 -4.35 -20.51
C VAL A 90 -2.31 -4.28 -19.90
N GLN A 91 -3.33 -4.37 -20.74
CA GLN A 91 -4.73 -4.41 -20.33
C GLN A 91 -5.28 -5.83 -20.46
N MET A 92 -5.88 -6.36 -19.40
CA MET A 92 -6.73 -7.56 -19.49
C MET A 92 -8.04 -7.18 -20.18
N VAL A 93 -8.32 -7.79 -21.34
CA VAL A 93 -9.49 -7.44 -22.15
C VAL A 93 -10.54 -8.55 -22.23
N ASP A 94 -10.17 -9.80 -21.95
CA ASP A 94 -11.10 -10.93 -21.97
C ASP A 94 -10.59 -12.12 -21.16
N LEU A 95 -11.47 -13.08 -20.88
CA LEU A 95 -11.15 -14.37 -20.27
C LEU A 95 -11.15 -15.48 -21.33
N LEU A 96 -10.17 -16.38 -21.25
CA LEU A 96 -10.18 -17.63 -22.01
C LEU A 96 -10.88 -18.71 -21.20
N ARG A 97 -11.73 -19.51 -21.85
CA ARG A 97 -12.45 -20.61 -21.23
C ARG A 97 -12.19 -21.92 -21.96
N ALA A 98 -12.00 -22.98 -21.22
CA ALA A 98 -11.96 -24.34 -21.76
C ALA A 98 -13.37 -24.81 -22.15
N ASP A 99 -13.46 -25.92 -22.90
CA ASP A 99 -14.74 -26.52 -23.31
C ASP A 99 -15.66 -26.86 -22.12
N SER A 100 -15.07 -27.13 -20.95
CA SER A 100 -15.78 -27.32 -19.67
C SER A 100 -16.42 -26.05 -19.09
N GLY A 101 -16.17 -24.88 -19.67
CA GLY A 101 -16.62 -23.56 -19.20
C GLY A 101 -15.72 -22.90 -18.15
N LYS A 102 -14.73 -23.61 -17.60
CA LYS A 102 -13.76 -23.07 -16.62
C LYS A 102 -12.79 -22.07 -17.25
N VAL A 103 -12.40 -21.05 -16.50
CA VAL A 103 -11.37 -20.09 -16.91
C VAL A 103 -10.03 -20.79 -16.99
N SER A 104 -9.35 -20.67 -18.13
CA SER A 104 -8.03 -21.26 -18.40
C SER A 104 -6.96 -20.21 -18.68
N GLY A 105 -7.33 -18.94 -18.83
CA GLY A 105 -6.39 -17.85 -19.06
C GLY A 105 -7.08 -16.51 -19.27
N VAL A 106 -6.29 -15.53 -19.70
CA VAL A 106 -6.72 -14.17 -20.00
C VAL A 106 -6.23 -13.76 -21.38
N ARG A 107 -6.99 -12.92 -22.08
CA ARG A 107 -6.51 -12.19 -23.25
C ARG A 107 -5.99 -10.84 -22.79
N LEU A 108 -4.73 -10.56 -23.14
CA LEU A 108 -4.09 -9.29 -22.88
C LEU A 108 -3.97 -8.50 -24.18
N ARG A 109 -4.06 -7.17 -24.06
CA ARG A 109 -3.68 -6.23 -25.10
C ARG A 109 -2.52 -5.40 -24.58
N ASP A 110 -1.45 -5.35 -25.36
CA ASP A 110 -0.34 -4.44 -25.13
C ASP A 110 -0.64 -3.10 -25.84
N GLU A 111 -0.10 -2.01 -25.32
CA GLU A 111 -0.22 -0.66 -25.92
C GLU A 111 0.80 -0.42 -27.04
N SER A 112 1.66 -1.42 -27.34
CA SER A 112 2.59 -1.44 -28.48
C SER A 112 1.92 -1.63 -29.84
#